data_AF-A0A1Y6FJV4-F1
#
_entry.id   AF-A0A1Y6FJV4-F1
#
_cell.length_a   1.000
_cell.length_b   1.000
_cell.length_c   1.000
_cell.angle_alpha   90.00
_cell.angle_beta   90.00
_cell.angle_gamma   90.00
#
_symmetry.space_group_name_H-M   'P 1'
#
loop_
_entity.id
_entity.type
_entity.pdbx_description
1 polymer ?
#
loop_
_entity_poly.entity_id
_entity_poly.type
_entity_poly.pdbx_seq_one_letter_code
_entity_poly.pdbx_strand_id
1 'polypeptide(L)'
;MDVHVQKRRISSTQVVLAWCGSLLLLIGVFAGGVLALNLTVFSSSGFVTTYLQTLGARDVDGALSMPGVDLPSDLTPDSAGAALLKRNTLGTISKIRITDDTDLGSGVHRVTASYTLEGADRQSARTQSEFVVEHDSMNFGVFSQWRFKESPVATLSLAVTNTTSVTVGTGELEASDLGAGAGAFGAGGRFTVLVPSLVVLSHESHYLTSDTVAVALASPGETESGMVKAVPNDLFTKAVSDQLTGFLDDCAAQKVLFPVGCPFSKSISDRIEGDPSWSIVTYPQIKVVAGPSSWLLSENSGAAHIDVEVKSLFDGTVSALSEDVPFSLNYAISLDDAGQITFTARSQNMAQPN
;
A
#
# COMPACT_ATOMS: atom_id res chain seq x y z
N MET A 1 -11.76 1.73 -98.78
CA MET A 1 -11.64 1.81 -97.31
C MET A 1 -10.66 0.72 -96.90
N ASP A 2 -9.37 1.04 -96.90
CA ASP A 2 -8.34 0.10 -96.45
C ASP A 2 -7.77 0.59 -95.13
N VAL A 3 -8.15 -0.10 -94.06
CA VAL A 3 -7.63 0.13 -92.72
C VAL A 3 -6.36 -0.69 -92.58
N HIS A 4 -5.21 -0.05 -92.75
CA HIS A 4 -3.93 -0.65 -92.36
C HIS A 4 -3.88 -0.76 -90.83
N VAL A 5 -4.28 -1.93 -90.31
CA VAL A 5 -4.04 -2.30 -88.91
C VAL A 5 -2.55 -2.62 -88.76
N GLN A 6 -1.77 -1.59 -88.43
CA GLN A 6 -0.36 -1.73 -88.08
C GLN A 6 -0.29 -2.44 -86.72
N LYS A 7 -0.17 -3.78 -86.72
CA LYS A 7 0.14 -4.56 -85.52
C LYS A 7 1.50 -4.10 -84.98
N ARG A 8 1.50 -3.15 -84.04
CA ARG A 8 2.64 -2.83 -83.18
C ARG A 8 3.03 -4.14 -82.48
N ARG A 9 4.01 -4.87 -83.01
CA ARG A 9 4.66 -5.97 -82.28
C ARG A 9 5.39 -5.30 -81.12
N ILE A 10 4.77 -5.29 -79.95
CA ILE A 10 5.47 -4.94 -78.72
C ILE A 10 6.61 -5.97 -78.63
N SER A 11 7.85 -5.49 -78.76
CA SER A 11 9.01 -6.35 -78.69
C SER A 11 9.04 -6.99 -77.30
N SER A 12 9.36 -8.29 -77.20
CA SER A 12 9.47 -8.97 -75.90
C SER A 12 10.37 -8.21 -74.92
N THR A 13 11.37 -7.48 -75.42
CA THR A 13 12.22 -6.55 -74.64
C THR A 13 11.48 -5.40 -73.98
N GLN A 14 10.45 -4.81 -74.61
CA GLN A 14 9.66 -3.73 -74.01
C GLN A 14 8.76 -4.23 -72.88
N VAL A 15 8.24 -5.45 -73.01
CA VAL A 15 7.47 -6.11 -71.94
C VAL A 15 8.39 -6.45 -70.77
N VAL A 16 9.57 -7.03 -71.02
CA VAL A 16 10.56 -7.31 -69.98
C VAL A 16 11.01 -6.04 -69.26
N LEU A 17 11.30 -4.95 -69.98
CA LEU A 17 11.67 -3.67 -69.39
C LEU A 17 10.55 -3.07 -68.54
N ALA A 18 9.29 -3.16 -68.99
CA ALA A 18 8.15 -2.69 -68.22
C ALA A 18 7.94 -3.52 -66.93
N TRP A 19 8.11 -4.84 -66.99
CA TRP A 19 8.05 -5.71 -65.82
C TRP A 19 9.21 -5.47 -64.86
N CYS A 20 10.44 -5.32 -65.36
CA CYS A 20 11.59 -4.95 -64.52
C CYS A 20 11.39 -3.59 -63.86
N GLY A 21 10.89 -2.59 -64.59
CA GLY A 21 10.56 -1.27 -64.04
C GLY A 21 9.48 -1.34 -62.96
N SER A 22 8.41 -2.11 -63.20
CA SER A 22 7.35 -2.34 -62.21
C SER A 22 7.87 -3.09 -60.98
N LEU A 23 8.75 -4.08 -61.15
CA LEU A 23 9.34 -4.83 -60.04
C LEU A 23 10.25 -3.93 -59.20
N LEU A 24 11.10 -3.10 -59.84
CA LEU A 24 11.95 -2.15 -59.14
C LEU A 24 11.12 -1.10 -58.37
N LEU A 25 10.03 -0.61 -58.95
CA LEU A 25 9.10 0.29 -58.27
C LEU A 25 8.49 -0.38 -57.03
N LEU A 26 8.03 -1.63 -57.16
CA LEU A 26 7.47 -2.40 -56.04
C LEU A 26 8.50 -2.60 -54.92
N ILE A 27 9.74 -2.95 -55.28
CA ILE A 27 10.85 -3.08 -54.31
C ILE A 27 11.12 -1.74 -53.62
N GLY A 28 11.13 -0.63 -54.36
CA GLY A 28 11.34 0.71 -53.81
C GLY A 28 10.25 1.11 -52.82
N VAL A 29 8.98 0.87 -53.16
CA VAL A 29 7.84 1.11 -52.25
C VAL A 29 7.94 0.23 -51.01
N PHE A 30 8.28 -1.05 -51.17
CA PHE A 30 8.45 -1.97 -50.05
C PHE A 30 9.60 -1.54 -49.13
N ALA A 31 10.78 -1.26 -49.67
CA ALA A 31 11.94 -0.80 -48.90
C ALA A 31 11.68 0.54 -48.19
N GLY A 32 11.00 1.47 -48.87
CA GLY A 32 10.56 2.73 -48.26
C GLY A 32 9.59 2.50 -47.11
N GLY A 33 8.64 1.56 -47.27
CA GLY A 33 7.72 1.17 -46.20
C GLY A 33 8.42 0.54 -44.99
N VAL A 34 9.35 -0.40 -45.23
CA VAL A 34 10.18 -1.01 -44.17
C VAL A 34 10.98 0.05 -43.42
N LEU A 35 11.63 0.96 -44.14
CA LEU A 35 12.39 2.05 -43.52
C LEU A 35 11.49 2.94 -42.67
N ALA A 36 10.33 3.35 -43.20
CA ALA A 36 9.38 4.17 -42.45
C ALA A 36 8.90 3.46 -41.18
N LEU A 37 8.66 2.15 -41.23
CA LEU A 37 8.27 1.35 -40.07
C LEU A 37 9.41 1.23 -39.04
N ASN A 38 10.66 1.03 -39.46
CA ASN A 38 11.82 1.01 -38.56
C ASN A 38 12.11 2.35 -37.90
N LEU A 39 11.82 3.46 -38.59
CA LEU A 39 11.97 4.80 -38.03
C LEU A 39 10.83 5.21 -37.10
N THR A 40 9.71 4.47 -37.08
CA THR A 40 8.53 4.81 -36.29
C THR A 40 8.18 3.70 -35.30
N VAL A 41 7.60 2.61 -35.78
CA VAL A 41 7.05 1.52 -34.97
C VAL A 41 8.14 0.62 -34.39
N PHE A 42 9.11 0.21 -35.22
CA PHE A 42 10.21 -0.66 -34.81
C PHE A 42 11.47 0.14 -34.41
N SER A 43 11.27 1.35 -33.90
CA SER A 43 12.32 2.20 -33.33
C SER A 43 12.46 1.97 -31.82
N SER A 44 13.57 2.41 -31.22
CA SER A 44 13.79 2.48 -29.77
C SER A 44 12.64 3.21 -29.05
N SER A 45 12.25 4.37 -29.58
CA SER A 45 11.11 5.15 -29.11
C SER A 45 9.77 4.40 -29.21
N GLY A 46 9.55 3.67 -30.31
CA GLY A 46 8.36 2.84 -30.52
C GLY A 46 8.25 1.69 -29.53
N PHE A 47 9.38 1.03 -29.23
CA PHE A 47 9.47 -0.02 -28.23
C PHE A 47 9.11 0.48 -26.82
N VAL A 48 9.71 1.59 -26.37
CA VAL A 48 9.40 2.19 -25.05
C VAL A 48 7.95 2.68 -24.98
N THR A 49 7.44 3.27 -26.06
CA THR A 49 6.03 3.69 -26.14
C THR A 49 5.09 2.49 -25.98
N THR A 50 5.40 1.37 -26.63
CA THR A 50 4.61 0.13 -26.51
C THR A 50 4.62 -0.38 -25.07
N TYR A 51 5.78 -0.42 -24.42
CA TYR A 51 5.89 -0.79 -23.01
C TYR A 51 5.03 0.08 -22.09
N LEU A 52 5.10 1.41 -22.23
CA LEU A 52 4.30 2.34 -21.42
C LEU A 52 2.80 2.19 -21.69
N GLN A 53 2.39 1.87 -22.93
CA GLN A 53 1.00 1.57 -23.26
C GLN A 53 0.52 0.26 -22.61
N THR A 54 1.36 -0.78 -22.57
CA THR A 54 1.09 -2.05 -21.89
C THR A 54 0.87 -1.83 -20.39
N LEU A 55 1.72 -1.02 -19.75
CA LEU A 55 1.52 -0.60 -18.36
C LEU A 55 0.23 0.22 -18.19
N GLY A 56 -0.06 1.13 -19.11
CA GLY A 56 -1.32 1.89 -19.13
C GLY A 56 -2.57 1.00 -19.26
N ALA A 57 -2.48 -0.13 -19.96
CA ALA A 57 -3.53 -1.14 -20.05
C ALA A 57 -3.63 -2.04 -18.80
N ARG A 58 -2.70 -1.89 -17.84
CA ARG A 58 -2.48 -2.78 -16.69
C ARG A 58 -2.27 -4.24 -17.10
N ASP A 59 -1.61 -4.46 -18.23
CA ASP A 59 -1.25 -5.78 -18.73
C ASP A 59 0.12 -6.18 -18.16
N VAL A 60 0.10 -6.74 -16.95
CA VAL A 60 1.33 -7.12 -16.24
C VAL A 60 2.07 -8.22 -16.95
N ASP A 61 1.37 -9.25 -17.42
CA ASP A 61 1.97 -10.38 -18.14
C ASP A 61 2.59 -9.90 -19.45
N GLY A 62 1.89 -9.02 -20.18
CA GLY A 62 2.42 -8.36 -21.37
C GLY A 62 3.70 -7.60 -21.08
N ALA A 63 3.73 -6.79 -20.01
CA ALA A 63 4.90 -6.00 -19.63
C ALA A 63 6.09 -6.90 -19.23
N LEU A 64 5.85 -7.94 -18.43
CA LEU A 64 6.87 -8.91 -18.01
C LEU A 64 7.40 -9.76 -19.17
N SER A 65 6.60 -9.95 -20.23
CA SER A 65 7.03 -10.68 -21.44
C SER A 65 7.87 -9.83 -22.39
N MET A 66 8.01 -8.52 -22.15
CA MET A 66 8.77 -7.65 -23.04
C MET A 66 10.27 -7.96 -22.98
N PRO A 67 10.99 -7.96 -24.12
CA PRO A 67 12.42 -8.24 -24.16
C PRO A 67 13.25 -7.36 -23.22
N GLY A 68 14.02 -7.99 -22.34
CA GLY A 68 14.89 -7.33 -21.35
C GLY A 68 14.18 -6.89 -20.07
N VAL A 69 12.90 -7.21 -19.88
CA VAL A 69 12.23 -7.08 -18.58
C VAL A 69 12.59 -8.30 -17.73
N ASP A 70 13.65 -8.16 -16.95
CA ASP A 70 14.15 -9.21 -16.07
C ASP A 70 13.80 -8.89 -14.61
N LEU A 71 13.22 -9.87 -13.91
CA LEU A 71 12.96 -9.80 -12.48
C LEU A 71 14.21 -10.21 -11.68
N PRO A 72 14.37 -9.73 -10.42
CA PRO A 72 15.42 -10.22 -9.54
C PRO A 72 15.40 -11.75 -9.45
N SER A 73 16.58 -12.39 -9.49
CA SER A 73 16.70 -13.86 -9.59
C SER A 73 16.14 -14.64 -8.40
N ASP A 74 16.01 -13.97 -7.25
CA ASP A 74 15.42 -14.48 -6.02
C ASP A 74 13.90 -14.32 -5.96
N LEU A 75 13.31 -13.60 -6.92
CA LEU A 75 11.88 -13.37 -7.00
C LEU A 75 11.18 -14.56 -7.70
N THR A 76 10.34 -15.28 -6.97
CA THR A 76 9.42 -16.26 -7.56
C THR A 76 8.03 -15.65 -7.75
N PRO A 77 7.22 -16.13 -8.70
CA PRO A 77 5.86 -15.61 -8.92
C PRO A 77 4.98 -15.62 -7.67
N ASP A 78 5.18 -16.61 -6.79
CA ASP A 78 4.42 -16.78 -5.54
C ASP A 78 5.11 -16.13 -4.32
N SER A 79 6.23 -15.44 -4.51
CA SER A 79 6.93 -14.77 -3.41
C SER A 79 6.21 -13.50 -2.96
N ALA A 80 6.34 -13.18 -1.67
CA ALA A 80 5.90 -11.91 -1.10
C ALA A 80 6.39 -10.69 -1.90
N GLY A 81 7.66 -10.70 -2.32
CA GLY A 81 8.24 -9.60 -3.09
C GLY A 81 7.60 -9.36 -4.46
N ALA A 82 6.91 -10.36 -5.03
CA ALA A 82 6.18 -10.25 -6.29
C ALA A 82 4.74 -9.78 -6.11
N ALA A 83 4.27 -9.55 -4.87
CA ALA A 83 2.87 -9.25 -4.60
C ALA A 83 2.35 -7.97 -5.28
N LEU A 84 3.25 -7.04 -5.65
CA LEU A 84 2.92 -5.81 -6.37
C LEU A 84 2.95 -5.96 -7.91
N LEU A 85 3.35 -7.12 -8.44
CA LEU A 85 3.29 -7.45 -9.86
C LEU A 85 1.90 -8.03 -10.20
N LYS A 86 0.84 -7.31 -9.84
CA LYS A 86 -0.55 -7.71 -10.06
C LYS A 86 -1.35 -6.56 -10.64
N ARG A 87 -2.36 -6.89 -11.44
CA ARG A 87 -3.18 -5.88 -12.13
C ARG A 87 -3.87 -4.89 -11.18
N ASN A 88 -4.26 -5.34 -9.99
CA ASN A 88 -4.99 -4.54 -9.00
C ASN A 88 -4.09 -3.63 -8.16
N THR A 89 -2.78 -3.87 -8.13
CA THR A 89 -1.78 -3.04 -7.44
C THR A 89 -1.16 -2.00 -8.36
N LEU A 90 -1.22 -2.19 -9.68
CA LEU A 90 -0.72 -1.23 -10.66
C LEU A 90 -1.65 -0.02 -10.83
N GLY A 91 -1.02 1.16 -10.85
CA GLY A 91 -1.62 2.39 -11.36
C GLY A 91 -1.84 2.34 -12.88
N THR A 92 -2.34 3.43 -13.44
CA THR A 92 -2.53 3.65 -14.88
C THR A 92 -1.59 4.75 -15.36
N ILE A 93 -1.24 4.72 -16.65
CA ILE A 93 -0.39 5.71 -17.29
C ILE A 93 -1.16 6.37 -18.41
N SER A 94 -1.13 7.70 -18.47
CA SER A 94 -1.78 8.49 -19.51
C SER A 94 -0.84 9.57 -20.06
N LYS A 95 -1.22 10.18 -21.19
CA LYS A 95 -0.48 11.29 -21.84
C LYS A 95 0.99 10.99 -22.14
N ILE A 96 1.29 9.76 -22.56
CA ILE A 96 2.63 9.29 -22.92
C ILE A 96 3.18 10.10 -24.10
N ARG A 97 4.39 10.63 -23.96
CA ARG A 97 5.13 11.34 -25.02
C ARG A 97 6.62 11.07 -24.88
N ILE A 98 7.25 10.61 -25.95
CA ILE A 98 8.72 10.61 -26.04
C ILE A 98 9.20 12.04 -26.20
N THR A 99 10.10 12.46 -25.30
CA THR A 99 10.68 13.80 -25.28
C THR A 99 12.09 13.83 -25.83
N ASP A 100 12.82 12.72 -25.73
CA ASP A 100 14.19 12.58 -26.26
C ASP A 100 14.50 11.11 -26.61
N ASP A 101 15.34 10.91 -27.62
CA ASP A 101 15.91 9.61 -28.01
C ASP A 101 17.36 9.84 -28.44
N THR A 102 18.28 9.55 -27.53
CA THR A 102 19.72 9.78 -27.70
C THR A 102 20.42 8.46 -28.00
N ASP A 103 21.07 8.36 -29.17
CA ASP A 103 21.97 7.25 -29.52
C ASP A 103 23.27 7.35 -28.70
N LEU A 104 23.52 6.33 -27.87
CA LEU A 104 24.72 6.20 -27.04
C LEU A 104 25.84 5.43 -27.75
N GLY A 105 25.61 4.99 -28.99
CA GLY A 105 26.52 4.18 -29.79
C GLY A 105 26.35 2.68 -29.59
N SER A 106 26.91 1.90 -30.52
CA SER A 106 26.85 0.43 -30.51
C SER A 106 25.43 -0.17 -30.48
N GLY A 107 24.44 0.55 -31.03
CA GLY A 107 23.04 0.13 -31.04
C GLY A 107 22.31 0.32 -29.70
N VAL A 108 22.87 1.10 -28.77
CA VAL A 108 22.27 1.42 -27.47
C VAL A 108 21.66 2.82 -27.51
N HIS A 109 20.43 2.95 -27.06
CA HIS A 109 19.70 4.21 -27.03
C HIS A 109 19.20 4.52 -25.62
N ARG A 110 19.18 5.81 -25.28
CA ARG A 110 18.52 6.36 -24.09
C ARG A 110 17.27 7.08 -24.54
N VAL A 111 16.11 6.55 -24.15
CA VAL A 111 14.81 7.11 -24.51
C VAL A 111 14.20 7.76 -23.28
N THR A 112 13.89 9.05 -23.38
CA THR A 112 13.22 9.80 -22.30
C THR A 112 11.76 9.96 -22.65
N ALA A 113 10.88 9.51 -21.76
CA ALA A 113 9.43 9.60 -21.92
C ALA A 113 8.80 10.40 -20.78
N SER A 114 7.88 11.29 -21.12
CA SER A 114 7.02 12.01 -20.17
C SER A 114 5.60 11.46 -20.20
N TYR A 115 4.95 11.42 -19.03
CA TYR A 115 3.60 10.87 -18.87
C TYR A 115 2.96 11.36 -17.57
N THR A 116 1.70 10.99 -17.36
CA THR A 116 0.96 11.16 -16.10
C THR A 116 0.69 9.79 -15.51
N LEU A 117 1.16 9.57 -14.28
CA LEU A 117 0.82 8.41 -13.49
C LEU A 117 -0.48 8.70 -12.72
N GLU A 118 -1.38 7.74 -12.73
CA GLU A 118 -2.68 7.82 -12.07
C GLU A 118 -2.83 6.60 -11.15
N GLY A 119 -3.00 6.85 -9.85
CA GLY A 119 -3.14 5.83 -8.82
C GLY A 119 -4.57 5.70 -8.33
N ALA A 120 -4.76 4.89 -7.28
CA ALA A 120 -6.01 4.85 -6.53
C ALA A 120 -6.28 6.21 -5.83
N ASP A 121 -7.51 6.38 -5.35
CA ASP A 121 -7.96 7.57 -4.62
C ASP A 121 -7.65 8.92 -5.32
N ARG A 122 -7.79 8.94 -6.65
CA ARG A 122 -7.55 10.12 -7.51
C ARG A 122 -6.14 10.72 -7.38
N GLN A 123 -5.18 9.97 -6.86
CA GLN A 123 -3.78 10.40 -6.81
C GLN A 123 -3.21 10.42 -8.22
N SER A 124 -2.47 11.48 -8.56
CA SER A 124 -1.82 11.58 -9.85
C SER A 124 -0.50 12.35 -9.76
N ALA A 125 0.47 11.95 -10.58
CA ALA A 125 1.77 12.59 -10.65
C ALA A 125 2.23 12.71 -12.10
N ARG A 126 2.63 13.91 -12.52
CA ARG A 126 3.27 14.11 -13.82
C ARG A 126 4.77 13.96 -13.65
N THR A 127 5.36 13.04 -14.41
CA THR A 127 6.80 12.78 -14.32
C THR A 127 7.37 12.37 -15.68
N GLN A 128 8.67 12.13 -15.71
CA GLN A 128 9.40 11.61 -16.85
C GLN A 128 10.42 10.57 -16.38
N SER A 129 10.76 9.66 -17.27
CA SER A 129 11.77 8.63 -17.01
C SER A 129 12.61 8.33 -18.23
N GLU A 130 13.82 7.86 -17.94
CA GLU A 130 14.78 7.40 -18.93
C GLU A 130 14.80 5.88 -18.98
N PHE A 131 14.79 5.34 -20.19
CA PHE A 131 14.91 3.91 -20.44
C PHE A 131 16.12 3.66 -21.34
N VAL A 132 17.00 2.77 -20.91
CA VAL A 132 18.16 2.34 -21.70
C VAL A 132 17.80 1.05 -22.44
N VAL A 133 17.75 1.14 -23.76
CA VAL A 133 17.40 0.04 -24.65
C VAL A 133 18.53 -0.25 -25.61
N GLU A 134 18.62 -1.48 -26.09
CA GLU A 134 19.61 -1.88 -27.09
C GLU A 134 18.96 -2.67 -28.23
N HIS A 135 19.55 -2.53 -29.41
CA HIS A 135 19.17 -3.29 -30.58
C HIS A 135 19.53 -4.76 -30.36
N ASP A 136 18.53 -5.63 -30.38
CA ASP A 136 18.69 -7.06 -30.14
C ASP A 136 18.95 -7.83 -31.44
N SER A 137 18.00 -7.74 -32.38
CA SER A 137 17.99 -8.56 -33.60
C SER A 137 17.11 -7.95 -34.69
N MET A 138 16.94 -8.65 -35.81
CA MET A 138 16.00 -8.25 -36.88
C MET A 138 14.95 -9.35 -37.09
N ASN A 139 13.68 -9.01 -36.93
CA ASN A 139 12.58 -9.88 -37.28
C ASN A 139 12.37 -9.89 -38.80
N PHE A 140 12.16 -11.09 -39.37
CA PHE A 140 12.07 -11.32 -40.82
C PHE A 140 13.23 -10.72 -41.65
N GLY A 141 14.37 -10.45 -41.02
CA GLY A 141 15.56 -9.85 -41.65
C GLY A 141 15.43 -8.38 -42.04
N VAL A 142 14.33 -7.71 -41.69
CA VAL A 142 14.08 -6.32 -42.11
C VAL A 142 13.56 -5.41 -40.99
N PHE A 143 12.93 -5.93 -39.95
CA PHE A 143 12.38 -5.12 -38.86
C PHE A 143 13.26 -5.17 -37.62
N SER A 144 13.76 -4.02 -37.17
CA SER A 144 14.57 -3.95 -35.96
C SER A 144 13.82 -4.46 -34.74
N GLN A 145 14.51 -5.15 -33.86
CA GLN A 145 14.01 -5.59 -32.56
C GLN A 145 14.84 -4.93 -31.47
N TRP A 146 14.16 -4.52 -30.41
CA TRP A 146 14.73 -3.82 -29.28
C TRP A 146 14.44 -4.58 -28.01
N ARG A 147 15.35 -4.43 -27.05
CA ARG A 147 15.19 -4.94 -25.69
C ARG A 147 15.63 -3.89 -24.68
N PHE A 148 15.12 -3.99 -23.47
CA PHE A 148 15.72 -3.26 -22.35
C PHE A 148 17.13 -3.79 -22.08
N LYS A 149 18.07 -2.86 -21.98
CA LYS A 149 19.42 -3.14 -21.50
C LYS A 149 19.48 -3.10 -19.97
N GLU A 150 18.70 -2.18 -19.40
CA GLU A 150 18.43 -2.08 -17.97
C GLU A 150 16.96 -2.42 -17.74
N SER A 151 16.71 -3.47 -16.95
CA SER A 151 15.33 -3.93 -16.69
C SER A 151 14.51 -2.80 -16.05
N PRO A 152 13.30 -2.49 -16.55
CA PRO A 152 12.47 -1.39 -16.06
C PRO A 152 11.71 -1.80 -14.79
N VAL A 153 12.45 -2.21 -13.76
CA VAL A 153 11.93 -2.59 -12.45
C VAL A 153 12.60 -1.76 -11.37
N ALA A 154 11.85 -1.45 -10.31
CA ALA A 154 12.33 -0.75 -9.12
C ALA A 154 11.90 -1.51 -7.86
N THR A 155 12.45 -1.11 -6.72
CA THR A 155 12.09 -1.70 -5.42
C THR A 155 11.29 -0.70 -4.58
N LEU A 156 10.14 -1.13 -4.07
CA LEU A 156 9.42 -0.43 -3.02
C LEU A 156 9.72 -1.09 -1.66
N SER A 157 10.30 -0.33 -0.75
CA SER A 157 10.43 -0.70 0.66
C SER A 157 9.21 -0.20 1.42
N LEU A 158 8.30 -1.11 1.78
CA LEU A 158 7.06 -0.79 2.47
C LEU A 158 7.19 -1.08 3.96
N ALA A 159 6.83 -0.12 4.79
CA ALA A 159 6.66 -0.29 6.23
C ALA A 159 5.22 0.03 6.63
N VAL A 160 4.64 -0.81 7.48
CA VAL A 160 3.30 -0.66 8.02
C VAL A 160 3.41 -0.65 9.54
N THR A 161 2.74 0.28 10.20
CA THR A 161 2.80 0.45 11.66
C THR A 161 1.40 0.47 12.26
N ASN A 162 1.24 -0.20 13.41
CA ASN A 162 -0.03 -0.35 14.16
C ASN A 162 -1.15 -1.08 13.41
N THR A 163 -0.85 -1.76 12.32
CA THR A 163 -1.80 -2.61 11.60
C THR A 163 -1.06 -3.76 10.92
N THR A 164 -1.80 -4.80 10.60
CA THR A 164 -1.35 -6.02 9.93
C THR A 164 -1.70 -6.04 8.44
N SER A 165 -2.58 -5.16 7.95
CA SER A 165 -2.94 -5.11 6.52
C SER A 165 -2.70 -3.73 5.91
N VAL A 166 -2.48 -3.68 4.61
CA VAL A 166 -2.33 -2.45 3.84
C VAL A 166 -3.01 -2.57 2.48
N THR A 167 -3.84 -1.61 2.15
CA THR A 167 -4.42 -1.46 0.82
C THR A 167 -3.36 -0.88 -0.12
N VAL A 168 -3.12 -1.56 -1.24
CA VAL A 168 -2.18 -1.12 -2.28
C VAL A 168 -2.91 -1.02 -3.62
N GLY A 169 -3.10 0.21 -4.10
CA GLY A 169 -3.94 0.49 -5.26
C GLY A 169 -5.38 0.07 -4.99
N THR A 170 -5.82 -1.00 -5.63
CA THR A 170 -7.15 -1.63 -5.42
C THR A 170 -7.06 -3.05 -4.83
N GLY A 171 -5.84 -3.51 -4.53
CA GLY A 171 -5.59 -4.76 -3.82
C GLY A 171 -5.31 -4.51 -2.33
N GLU A 172 -5.14 -5.60 -1.60
CA GLU A 172 -4.76 -5.61 -0.19
C GLU A 172 -3.59 -6.58 0.01
N LEU A 173 -2.66 -6.22 0.88
CA LEU A 173 -1.57 -7.05 1.36
C LEU A 173 -1.76 -7.28 2.85
N GLU A 174 -1.58 -8.53 3.28
CA GLU A 174 -1.69 -8.93 4.68
C GLU A 174 -0.31 -9.03 5.34
N ALA A 175 -0.29 -9.21 6.65
CA ALA A 175 0.95 -9.30 7.43
C ALA A 175 1.88 -10.40 6.93
N SER A 176 1.31 -11.53 6.47
CA SER A 176 2.05 -12.63 5.87
C SER A 176 2.77 -12.22 4.58
N ASP A 177 2.13 -11.38 3.75
CA ASP A 177 2.74 -10.83 2.52
C ASP A 177 3.85 -9.83 2.85
N LEU A 178 3.79 -9.22 4.03
CA LEU A 178 4.81 -8.32 4.57
C LEU A 178 5.87 -9.05 5.40
N GLY A 179 5.90 -10.39 5.37
CA GLY A 179 6.88 -11.21 6.08
C GLY A 179 6.74 -11.17 7.60
N ALA A 180 5.62 -10.68 8.13
CA ALA A 180 5.33 -10.61 9.55
C ALA A 180 4.47 -11.79 10.02
N GLY A 181 4.64 -12.19 11.28
CA GLY A 181 3.81 -13.20 11.92
C GLY A 181 2.43 -12.66 12.33
N ALA A 182 1.49 -13.57 12.59
CA ALA A 182 0.17 -13.22 13.12
C ALA A 182 0.30 -12.40 14.42
N GLY A 183 -0.50 -11.34 14.56
CA GLY A 183 -0.48 -10.44 15.71
C GLY A 183 0.68 -9.45 15.77
N ALA A 184 1.45 -9.28 14.69
CA ALA A 184 2.50 -8.26 14.63
C ALA A 184 1.92 -6.84 14.67
N PHE A 185 2.47 -5.98 15.52
CA PHE A 185 2.05 -4.57 15.64
C PHE A 185 2.79 -3.67 14.64
N GLY A 186 2.75 -4.09 13.37
CA GLY A 186 3.52 -3.53 12.27
C GLY A 186 4.30 -4.59 11.51
N ALA A 187 4.59 -4.30 10.25
CA ALA A 187 5.22 -5.22 9.31
C ALA A 187 5.97 -4.44 8.24
N GLY A 188 6.80 -5.12 7.43
CA GLY A 188 7.46 -4.45 6.33
C GLY A 188 8.19 -5.40 5.41
N GLY A 189 8.21 -5.05 4.13
CA GLY A 189 8.75 -5.88 3.08
C GLY A 189 9.34 -5.06 1.94
N ARG A 190 10.10 -5.74 1.08
CA ARG A 190 10.62 -5.18 -0.16
C ARG A 190 9.89 -5.82 -1.33
N PHE A 191 9.37 -5.00 -2.22
CA PHE A 191 8.54 -5.43 -3.32
C PHE A 191 9.12 -4.95 -4.64
N THR A 192 9.09 -5.81 -5.65
CA THR A 192 9.46 -5.42 -7.02
C THR A 192 8.27 -4.78 -7.71
N VAL A 193 8.50 -3.67 -8.39
CA VAL A 193 7.47 -2.90 -9.10
C VAL A 193 7.94 -2.60 -10.51
N LEU A 194 7.06 -2.73 -11.50
CA LEU A 194 7.30 -2.29 -12.88
C LEU A 194 7.38 -0.76 -12.94
N VAL A 195 8.37 -0.26 -13.65
CA VAL A 195 8.62 1.19 -13.79
C VAL A 195 8.07 1.66 -15.13
N PRO A 196 7.34 2.78 -15.20
CA PRO A 196 7.03 3.67 -14.10
C PRO A 196 5.69 3.31 -13.44
N SER A 197 5.59 3.54 -12.14
CA SER A 197 4.38 3.25 -11.38
C SER A 197 4.15 4.28 -10.28
N LEU A 198 2.87 4.52 -9.96
CA LEU A 198 2.45 5.27 -8.79
C LEU A 198 1.71 4.32 -7.86
N VAL A 199 2.39 3.90 -6.80
CA VAL A 199 1.85 2.98 -5.80
C VAL A 199 1.17 3.81 -4.73
N VAL A 200 -0.14 3.62 -4.57
CA VAL A 200 -0.94 4.30 -3.54
C VAL A 200 -1.21 3.34 -2.40
N LEU A 201 -0.84 3.76 -1.20
CA LEU A 201 -0.84 2.98 0.02
C LEU A 201 -1.81 3.61 1.02
N SER A 202 -2.66 2.81 1.65
CA SER A 202 -3.58 3.26 2.70
C SER A 202 -4.01 2.07 3.55
N HIS A 203 -4.70 2.33 4.66
CA HIS A 203 -5.36 1.31 5.45
C HIS A 203 -6.71 1.86 5.91
N GLU A 204 -7.76 1.07 5.74
CA GLU A 204 -9.09 1.37 6.24
C GLU A 204 -9.72 0.08 6.78
N SER A 205 -10.11 0.10 8.04
CA SER A 205 -10.85 -0.97 8.70
C SER A 205 -11.93 -0.38 9.60
N HIS A 206 -12.69 -1.23 10.29
CA HIS A 206 -13.78 -0.75 11.15
C HIS A 206 -13.29 0.21 12.26
N TYR A 207 -12.09 0.00 12.78
CA TYR A 207 -11.55 0.73 13.93
C TYR A 207 -10.30 1.56 13.61
N LEU A 208 -9.62 1.28 12.50
CA LEU A 208 -8.36 1.91 12.15
C LEU A 208 -8.45 2.55 10.77
N THR A 209 -7.78 3.68 10.62
CA THR A 209 -7.64 4.38 9.34
C THR A 209 -6.20 4.87 9.20
N SER A 210 -5.79 5.28 8.00
CA SER A 210 -4.50 5.93 7.79
C SER A 210 -4.61 7.07 6.78
N ASP A 211 -3.61 7.96 6.81
CA ASP A 211 -3.39 8.86 5.69
C ASP A 211 -3.05 8.04 4.43
N THR A 212 -3.44 8.57 3.27
CA THR A 212 -3.08 8.00 1.97
C THR A 212 -1.68 8.45 1.57
N VAL A 213 -0.83 7.51 1.18
CA VAL A 213 0.56 7.74 0.79
C VAL A 213 0.76 7.29 -0.65
N ALA A 214 1.16 8.22 -1.53
CA ALA A 214 1.45 7.92 -2.93
C ALA A 214 2.96 7.93 -3.18
N VAL A 215 3.51 6.83 -3.66
CA VAL A 215 4.94 6.65 -3.94
C VAL A 215 5.15 6.47 -5.44
N ALA A 216 5.85 7.41 -6.06
CA ALA A 216 6.17 7.36 -7.49
C ALA A 216 7.50 6.64 -7.71
N LEU A 217 7.48 5.49 -8.38
CA LEU A 217 8.68 4.80 -8.85
C LEU A 217 8.88 5.15 -10.32
N ALA A 218 9.68 6.19 -10.56
CA ALA A 218 9.92 6.70 -11.90
C ALA A 218 11.12 6.03 -12.56
N SER A 219 12.20 5.73 -11.85
CA SER A 219 13.46 5.33 -12.50
C SER A 219 13.73 3.82 -12.36
N PRO A 220 14.21 3.14 -13.42
CA PRO A 220 14.70 1.77 -13.30
C PRO A 220 15.81 1.66 -12.25
N GLY A 221 15.79 0.57 -11.46
CA GLY A 221 16.79 0.28 -10.43
C GLY A 221 16.67 1.10 -9.13
N GLU A 222 15.75 2.05 -9.05
CA GLU A 222 15.56 2.89 -7.87
C GLU A 222 14.95 2.10 -6.69
N THR A 223 15.25 2.53 -5.47
CA THR A 223 14.57 2.04 -4.27
C THR A 223 13.84 3.19 -3.60
N GLU A 224 12.52 3.09 -3.55
CA GLU A 224 11.66 4.06 -2.88
C GLU A 224 11.10 3.48 -1.58
N SER A 225 10.70 4.37 -0.66
CA SER A 225 10.14 3.97 0.63
C SER A 225 8.72 4.49 0.83
N GLY A 226 7.82 3.60 1.23
CA GLY A 226 6.45 3.92 1.63
C GLY A 226 6.21 3.54 3.08
N MET A 227 5.54 4.41 3.84
CA MET A 227 5.17 4.11 5.22
C MET A 227 3.68 4.36 5.43
N VAL A 228 2.96 3.34 5.89
CA VAL A 228 1.55 3.45 6.30
C VAL A 228 1.47 3.35 7.81
N LYS A 229 0.88 4.35 8.44
CA LYS A 229 0.66 4.40 9.87
C LYS A 229 -0.83 4.39 10.16
N ALA A 230 -1.32 3.27 10.68
CA ALA A 230 -2.70 3.19 11.14
C ALA A 230 -2.87 3.99 12.43
N VAL A 231 -4.01 4.68 12.53
CA VAL A 231 -4.46 5.43 13.70
C VAL A 231 -5.88 5.00 14.07
N PRO A 232 -6.25 5.07 15.36
CA PRO A 232 -7.62 4.80 15.80
C PRO A 232 -8.57 5.83 15.20
N ASN A 233 -9.72 5.35 14.72
CA ASN A 233 -10.84 6.22 14.37
C ASN A 233 -11.76 6.43 15.60
N ASP A 234 -12.80 7.26 15.42
CA ASP A 234 -13.74 7.59 16.49
C ASP A 234 -14.54 6.37 16.98
N LEU A 235 -14.82 5.41 16.08
CA LEU A 235 -15.52 4.17 16.45
C LEU A 235 -14.69 3.33 17.41
N PHE A 236 -13.37 3.27 17.23
CA PHE A 236 -12.52 2.51 18.14
C PHE A 236 -12.50 3.12 19.54
N THR A 237 -12.31 4.45 19.62
CA THR A 237 -12.33 5.14 20.90
C THR A 237 -13.67 4.96 21.60
N LYS A 238 -14.78 5.04 20.85
CA LYS A 238 -16.11 4.80 21.40
C LYS A 238 -16.30 3.37 21.90
N ALA A 239 -15.94 2.36 21.12
CA ALA A 239 -16.11 0.96 21.50
C ALA A 239 -15.33 0.61 22.78
N VAL A 240 -14.09 1.09 22.89
CA VAL A 240 -13.28 0.95 24.11
C VAL A 240 -13.93 1.67 25.29
N SER A 241 -14.49 2.86 25.07
CA SER A 241 -15.14 3.66 26.12
C SER A 241 -16.40 3.00 26.65
N ASP A 242 -17.24 2.49 25.76
CA ASP A 242 -18.49 1.82 26.12
C ASP A 242 -18.19 0.53 26.91
N GLN A 243 -17.18 -0.25 26.51
CA GLN A 243 -16.79 -1.47 27.22
C GLN A 243 -16.18 -1.18 28.60
N LEU A 244 -15.36 -0.13 28.73
CA LEU A 244 -14.82 0.28 30.04
C LEU A 244 -15.90 0.86 30.95
N THR A 245 -16.88 1.58 30.39
CA THR A 245 -18.02 2.10 31.15
C THR A 245 -18.82 0.95 31.75
N GLY A 246 -19.20 -0.05 30.94
CA GLY A 246 -19.92 -1.23 31.44
C GLY A 246 -19.13 -2.01 32.50
N PHE A 247 -17.82 -2.17 32.31
CA PHE A 247 -16.94 -2.79 33.32
C PHE A 247 -16.92 -2.02 34.65
N LEU A 248 -16.86 -0.69 34.61
CA LEU A 248 -16.90 0.14 35.82
C LEU A 248 -18.28 0.10 36.50
N ASP A 249 -19.36 0.00 35.73
CA ASP A 249 -20.73 -0.16 36.24
C ASP A 249 -20.90 -1.50 36.96
N ASP A 250 -20.39 -2.58 36.37
CA ASP A 250 -20.37 -3.92 36.98
C ASP A 250 -19.54 -3.91 38.28
N CYS A 251 -18.44 -3.15 38.32
CA CYS A 251 -17.67 -2.92 39.53
C CYS A 251 -18.45 -2.16 40.61
N ALA A 252 -19.15 -1.10 40.25
CA ALA A 252 -19.96 -0.31 41.18
C ALA A 252 -21.20 -1.08 41.70
N ALA A 253 -21.67 -2.09 40.97
CA ALA A 253 -22.75 -2.96 41.43
C ALA A 253 -22.32 -3.91 42.57
N GLN A 254 -21.02 -4.11 42.80
CA GLN A 254 -20.53 -5.00 43.85
C GLN A 254 -20.65 -4.34 45.23
N LYS A 255 -21.36 -4.99 46.15
CA LYS A 255 -21.64 -4.50 47.51
C LYS A 255 -20.54 -4.88 48.52
N VAL A 256 -19.28 -4.61 48.18
CA VAL A 256 -18.13 -4.92 49.04
C VAL A 256 -17.13 -3.76 49.04
N LEU A 257 -16.34 -3.62 50.12
CA LEU A 257 -15.31 -2.58 50.23
C LEU A 257 -14.14 -2.77 49.24
N PHE A 258 -13.92 -4.01 48.80
CA PHE A 258 -12.88 -4.40 47.84
C PHE A 258 -13.50 -5.17 46.68
N PRO A 259 -14.16 -4.49 45.73
CA PRO A 259 -14.72 -5.15 44.56
C PRO A 259 -13.64 -5.92 43.78
N VAL A 260 -13.92 -7.19 43.46
CA VAL A 260 -12.92 -8.08 42.87
C VAL A 260 -12.69 -7.69 41.42
N GLY A 261 -11.42 -7.51 41.05
CA GLY A 261 -11.03 -7.14 39.69
C GLY A 261 -11.24 -5.66 39.36
N CYS A 262 -11.61 -4.83 40.32
CA CYS A 262 -11.96 -3.43 40.11
C CYS A 262 -10.83 -2.47 40.48
N PRO A 263 -10.79 -1.27 39.87
CA PRO A 263 -9.69 -0.33 40.02
C PRO A 263 -9.80 0.56 41.27
N PHE A 264 -10.88 0.46 42.04
CA PHE A 264 -11.11 1.20 43.27
C PHE A 264 -11.42 0.26 44.43
N SER A 265 -11.02 0.69 45.63
CA SER A 265 -11.32 0.01 46.89
C SER A 265 -11.19 0.98 48.06
N LYS A 266 -11.80 0.66 49.20
CA LYS A 266 -11.71 1.48 50.41
C LYS A 266 -11.41 0.61 51.62
N SER A 267 -10.28 0.84 52.28
CA SER A 267 -10.04 0.26 53.60
C SER A 267 -10.72 1.09 54.68
N ILE A 268 -11.34 0.41 55.64
CA ILE A 268 -11.95 0.99 56.83
C ILE A 268 -11.44 0.19 58.02
N SER A 269 -10.91 0.87 59.03
CA SER A 269 -10.39 0.22 60.24
C SER A 269 -11.49 -0.14 61.24
N ASP A 270 -12.59 0.60 61.22
CA ASP A 270 -13.80 0.36 62.01
C ASP A 270 -14.72 -0.70 61.38
N ARG A 271 -15.80 -1.04 62.05
CA ARG A 271 -16.78 -2.02 61.55
C ARG A 271 -17.80 -1.34 60.64
N ILE A 272 -18.07 -1.90 59.48
CA ILE A 272 -19.21 -1.47 58.65
C ILE A 272 -20.53 -2.02 59.20
N GLU A 273 -21.59 -1.22 59.09
CA GLU A 273 -22.98 -1.64 59.32
C GLU A 273 -23.71 -1.60 57.96
N GLY A 274 -24.30 -2.72 57.58
CA GLY A 274 -24.90 -2.88 56.25
C GLY A 274 -23.90 -3.09 55.11
N ASP A 275 -24.39 -2.95 53.88
CA ASP A 275 -23.61 -3.14 52.66
C ASP A 275 -23.13 -1.78 52.11
N PRO A 276 -21.86 -1.65 51.68
CA PRO A 276 -21.41 -0.44 51.00
C PRO A 276 -22.08 -0.29 49.64
N SER A 277 -22.38 0.95 49.27
CA SER A 277 -22.90 1.32 47.94
C SER A 277 -21.84 2.07 47.17
N TRP A 278 -21.56 1.61 45.94
CA TRP A 278 -20.64 2.28 45.03
C TRP A 278 -21.38 2.94 43.87
N SER A 279 -20.85 4.05 43.38
CA SER A 279 -21.24 4.65 42.11
C SER A 279 -20.03 5.28 41.42
N ILE A 280 -20.10 5.53 40.11
CA ILE A 280 -19.04 6.22 39.38
C ILE A 280 -19.42 7.70 39.24
N VAL A 281 -18.61 8.58 39.81
CA VAL A 281 -18.82 10.03 39.74
C VAL A 281 -18.23 10.59 38.46
N THR A 282 -17.05 10.10 38.08
CA THR A 282 -16.33 10.55 36.89
C THR A 282 -15.78 9.34 36.15
N TYR A 283 -16.32 9.10 34.95
CA TYR A 283 -15.78 8.11 34.02
C TYR A 283 -14.54 8.69 33.32
N PRO A 284 -13.50 7.87 33.08
CA PRO A 284 -12.33 8.30 32.34
C PRO A 284 -12.69 8.78 30.93
N GLN A 285 -12.20 9.97 30.55
CA GLN A 285 -12.30 10.46 29.17
C GLN A 285 -11.21 9.80 28.32
N ILE A 286 -11.45 8.57 27.90
CA ILE A 286 -10.40 7.81 27.25
C ILE A 286 -10.10 8.32 25.83
N LYS A 287 -8.83 8.17 25.44
CA LYS A 287 -8.40 8.22 24.05
C LYS A 287 -7.44 7.08 23.78
N VAL A 288 -7.66 6.39 22.67
CA VAL A 288 -6.82 5.29 22.23
C VAL A 288 -5.64 5.85 21.43
N VAL A 289 -4.43 5.46 21.80
CA VAL A 289 -3.18 5.89 21.14
C VAL A 289 -2.28 4.70 20.85
N ALA A 290 -1.44 4.81 19.82
CA ALA A 290 -0.47 3.78 19.50
C ALA A 290 0.63 3.71 20.58
N GLY A 291 0.83 2.54 21.16
CA GLY A 291 1.99 2.19 21.95
C GLY A 291 3.09 1.52 21.12
N PRO A 292 4.12 0.95 21.76
CA PRO A 292 5.22 0.26 21.06
C PRO A 292 4.81 -1.06 20.40
N SER A 293 3.81 -1.75 20.95
CA SER A 293 3.40 -3.10 20.53
C SER A 293 1.91 -3.38 20.72
N SER A 294 1.14 -2.37 21.13
CA SER A 294 -0.30 -2.46 21.41
C SER A 294 -0.90 -1.07 21.46
N TRP A 295 -2.23 -1.00 21.45
CA TRP A 295 -2.96 0.24 21.68
C TRP A 295 -3.01 0.55 23.19
N LEU A 296 -2.94 1.82 23.55
CA LEU A 296 -2.89 2.29 24.93
C LEU A 296 -3.97 3.33 25.20
N LEU A 297 -4.34 3.47 26.46
CA LEU A 297 -5.15 4.58 26.96
C LEU A 297 -4.23 5.74 27.31
N SER A 298 -4.43 6.93 26.72
CA SER A 298 -3.64 8.13 27.08
C SER A 298 -4.19 8.84 28.32
N GLU A 299 -5.50 8.81 28.52
CA GLU A 299 -6.23 9.38 29.65
C GLU A 299 -7.08 8.28 30.30
N ASN A 300 -6.92 8.09 31.60
CA ASN A 300 -7.38 6.88 32.26
C ASN A 300 -7.76 7.05 33.74
N SER A 301 -7.86 8.28 34.23
CA SER A 301 -8.27 8.56 35.61
C SER A 301 -9.77 8.71 35.74
N GLY A 302 -10.32 8.26 36.87
CA GLY A 302 -11.72 8.40 37.22
C GLY A 302 -11.91 8.49 38.73
N ALA A 303 -13.16 8.62 39.17
CA ALA A 303 -13.51 8.65 40.58
C ALA A 303 -14.79 7.85 40.83
N ALA A 304 -14.74 6.98 41.84
CA ALA A 304 -15.88 6.24 42.35
C ALA A 304 -16.31 6.84 43.71
N HIS A 305 -17.59 6.86 44.01
CA HIS A 305 -18.11 7.29 45.30
C HIS A 305 -18.52 6.08 46.12
N ILE A 306 -18.17 6.07 47.41
CA ILE A 306 -18.63 5.07 48.37
C ILE A 306 -19.49 5.71 49.44
N ASP A 307 -20.67 5.14 49.66
CA ASP A 307 -21.52 5.39 50.82
C ASP A 307 -21.63 4.13 51.69
N VAL A 308 -21.33 4.24 52.99
CA VAL A 308 -21.50 3.14 53.96
C VAL A 308 -21.61 3.67 55.39
N GLU A 309 -22.38 2.99 56.25
CA GLU A 309 -22.37 3.28 57.68
C GLU A 309 -21.18 2.60 58.36
N VAL A 310 -20.48 3.35 59.20
CA VAL A 310 -19.30 2.90 59.93
C VAL A 310 -19.54 3.07 61.42
N LYS A 311 -19.37 1.98 62.16
CA LYS A 311 -19.45 1.91 63.61
C LYS A 311 -18.07 1.88 64.23
N SER A 312 -17.76 2.89 65.03
CA SER A 312 -16.49 2.97 65.74
C SER A 312 -16.30 1.76 66.65
N LEU A 313 -15.12 1.13 66.57
CA LEU A 313 -14.73 0.05 67.47
C LEU A 313 -14.35 0.56 68.87
N PHE A 314 -14.12 1.87 69.04
CA PHE A 314 -13.70 2.46 70.30
C PHE A 314 -14.88 2.81 71.21
N ASP A 315 -15.90 3.51 70.68
CA ASP A 315 -17.04 4.00 71.46
C ASP A 315 -18.41 3.50 70.98
N GLY A 316 -18.46 2.74 69.88
CA GLY A 316 -19.68 2.18 69.33
C GLY A 316 -20.60 3.17 68.61
N THR A 317 -20.17 4.43 68.41
CA THR A 317 -20.92 5.42 67.63
C THR A 317 -21.03 5.02 66.17
N VAL A 318 -22.16 5.33 65.54
CA VAL A 318 -22.41 5.06 64.11
C VAL A 318 -22.38 6.39 63.35
N SER A 319 -21.66 6.41 62.24
CA SER A 319 -21.54 7.58 61.36
C SER A 319 -21.60 7.15 59.90
N ALA A 320 -22.07 8.04 59.02
CA ALA A 320 -22.02 7.80 57.58
C ALA A 320 -20.65 8.18 57.02
N LEU A 321 -20.02 7.26 56.30
CA LEU A 321 -18.87 7.52 55.43
C LEU A 321 -19.39 7.74 54.02
N SER A 322 -19.01 8.87 53.42
CA SER A 322 -19.38 9.28 52.06
C SER A 322 -18.19 9.99 51.44
N GLU A 323 -17.48 9.34 50.53
CA GLU A 323 -16.20 9.83 50.00
C GLU A 323 -15.96 9.43 48.53
N ASP A 324 -15.28 10.31 47.79
CA ASP A 324 -14.79 10.03 46.45
C ASP A 324 -13.40 9.34 46.51
N VAL A 325 -13.31 8.19 45.86
CA VAL A 325 -12.11 7.37 45.72
C VAL A 325 -11.58 7.51 44.29
N PRO A 326 -10.44 8.19 44.07
CA PRO A 326 -9.84 8.29 42.76
C PRO A 326 -9.24 6.94 42.34
N PHE A 327 -9.34 6.63 41.05
CA PHE A 327 -8.72 5.45 40.45
C PHE A 327 -8.08 5.78 39.10
N SER A 328 -7.24 4.87 38.60
CA SER A 328 -6.68 4.95 37.25
C SER A 328 -6.65 3.58 36.58
N LEU A 329 -6.86 3.55 35.26
CA LEU A 329 -6.92 2.33 34.46
C LEU A 329 -5.66 2.16 33.62
N ASN A 330 -4.85 1.15 33.86
CA ASN A 330 -3.66 0.90 33.03
C ASN A 330 -3.84 -0.37 32.20
N TYR A 331 -4.43 -0.24 31.01
CA TYR A 331 -4.65 -1.37 30.09
C TYR A 331 -3.88 -1.19 28.78
N ALA A 332 -3.34 -2.32 28.29
CA ALA A 332 -3.03 -2.49 26.88
C ALA A 332 -4.26 -3.04 26.17
N ILE A 333 -4.53 -2.53 24.98
CA ILE A 333 -5.64 -2.94 24.13
C ILE A 333 -5.04 -3.63 22.91
N SER A 334 -5.54 -4.83 22.62
CA SER A 334 -5.27 -5.53 21.37
C SER A 334 -6.56 -5.69 20.59
N LEU A 335 -6.40 -5.66 19.27
CA LEU A 335 -7.43 -5.94 18.29
C LEU A 335 -7.01 -7.21 17.55
N ASP A 336 -7.87 -8.21 17.50
CA ASP A 336 -7.63 -9.38 16.66
C ASP A 336 -8.18 -9.19 15.24
N ASP A 337 -7.92 -10.15 14.36
CA ASP A 337 -8.33 -10.12 12.96
C ASP A 337 -9.86 -10.11 12.78
N ALA A 338 -10.63 -10.52 13.79
CA ALA A 338 -12.09 -10.48 13.80
C ALA A 338 -12.65 -9.12 14.30
N GLY A 339 -11.78 -8.20 14.72
CA GLY A 339 -12.16 -6.93 15.31
C GLY A 339 -12.58 -7.05 16.78
N GLN A 340 -12.25 -8.13 17.47
CA GLN A 340 -12.50 -8.26 18.90
C GLN A 340 -11.50 -7.42 19.69
N ILE A 341 -12.02 -6.60 20.60
CA ILE A 341 -11.24 -5.77 21.51
C ILE A 341 -10.98 -6.55 22.80
N THR A 342 -9.70 -6.72 23.15
CA THR A 342 -9.30 -7.35 24.41
C THR A 342 -8.42 -6.43 25.23
N PHE A 343 -8.63 -6.44 26.55
CA PHE A 343 -7.90 -5.63 27.51
C PHE A 343 -6.93 -6.50 28.30
N THR A 344 -5.68 -6.07 28.39
CA THR A 344 -4.66 -6.70 29.24
C THR A 344 -4.19 -5.68 30.27
N ALA A 345 -4.39 -5.98 31.55
CA ALA A 345 -3.92 -5.12 32.63
C ALA A 345 -2.38 -5.02 32.57
N ARG A 346 -1.86 -3.80 32.61
CA ARG A 346 -0.42 -3.54 32.67
C ARG A 346 -0.05 -3.30 34.13
N SER A 347 0.88 -4.09 34.64
CA SER A 347 1.46 -3.79 35.95
C SER A 347 2.10 -2.40 35.91
N GLN A 348 1.77 -1.57 36.90
CA GLN A 348 2.58 -0.40 37.17
C GLN A 348 3.91 -0.94 37.72
N ASN A 349 5.00 -0.79 36.97
CA ASN A 349 6.31 -0.74 37.62
C ASN A 349 6.25 0.50 38.53
N MET A 350 5.88 0.30 39.79
CA MET A 350 6.14 1.26 40.84
C MET A 350 7.65 1.44 40.88
N ALA A 351 8.16 2.46 40.18
CA ALA A 351 9.42 3.05 40.54
C ALA A 351 9.24 3.53 41.98
N GLN A 352 9.79 2.79 42.93
CA GLN A 352 9.89 3.24 44.31
C GLN A 352 10.59 4.60 44.30
N PRO A 353 9.98 5.66 44.83
CA PRO A 353 10.76 6.85 45.16
C PRO A 353 11.74 6.45 46.28
N ASN A 354 13.03 6.65 46.00
CA ASN A 354 14.11 6.56 47.00
C ASN A 354 13.90 7.58 48.11
#